data_AF-A0A8T1SVB0-F1
#
_entry.id   AF-A0A8T1SVB0-F1
#
_cell.length_a   1.000
_cell.length_b   1.000
_cell.length_c   1.000
_cell.angle_alpha   90.00
_cell.angle_beta   90.00
_cell.angle_gamma   90.00
#
_symmetry.space_group_name_H-M   'P 1'
#
loop_
_entity.id
_entity.type
_entity.pdbx_description
1 polymer ?
#
loop_
_entity_poly.entity_id
_entity_poly.type
_entity_poly.pdbx_seq_one_letter_code
_entity_poly.pdbx_strand_id
1 'polypeptide(L)'
;MRLADAKQKRFAIWFTDGSSFYHMGNPRRGYRAIHVNDGETLQGPAHPHSAQAAEVQAVRAVLGYESWDTSVTNNTDSDSQSNHCVAPPLVE
;
A
#
# COMPACT_ATOMS: atom_id res chain seq x y z
N MET A 1 -28.18 -3.27 6.72
CA MET A 1 -26.80 -3.79 6.83
C MET A 1 -26.69 -4.51 8.17
N ARG A 2 -26.50 -5.83 8.22
CA ARG A 2 -26.47 -6.58 9.50
C ARG A 2 -25.08 -6.49 10.13
N LEU A 3 -25.00 -6.54 11.46
CA LEU A 3 -23.74 -6.51 12.22
C LEU A 3 -22.78 -7.66 11.85
N ALA A 4 -23.33 -8.78 11.39
CA ALA A 4 -22.55 -9.92 10.90
C ALA A 4 -21.81 -9.60 9.59
N ASP A 5 -22.44 -8.85 8.67
CA ASP A 5 -21.84 -8.44 7.39
C ASP A 5 -20.70 -7.42 7.62
N ALA A 6 -20.81 -6.61 8.68
CA ALA A 6 -19.79 -5.62 9.05
C ALA A 6 -18.57 -6.25 9.71
N LYS A 7 -18.73 -7.36 10.47
CA LYS A 7 -17.61 -8.12 11.06
C LYS A 7 -16.81 -8.92 10.03
N GLN A 8 -17.36 -9.17 8.85
CA GLN A 8 -16.72 -9.96 7.80
C GLN A 8 -15.81 -9.13 6.88
N LYS A 9 -15.91 -7.80 6.92
CA LYS A 9 -14.93 -6.92 6.27
C LYS A 9 -13.62 -7.02 7.03
N ARG A 10 -12.75 -7.92 6.59
CA ARG A 10 -11.37 -8.02 7.08
C ARG A 10 -10.73 -6.65 6.86
N PHE A 11 -10.37 -5.98 7.95
CA PHE A 11 -9.66 -4.71 7.88
C PHE A 11 -8.16 -5.01 7.99
N ALA A 12 -7.41 -4.67 6.96
CA ALA A 12 -5.95 -4.73 6.95
C ALA A 12 -5.38 -3.32 7.10
N ILE A 13 -4.36 -3.18 7.95
CA ILE A 13 -3.66 -1.91 8.16
C ILE A 13 -2.23 -2.12 7.72
N TRP A 14 -1.76 -1.27 6.82
CA TRP A 14 -0.41 -1.29 6.29
C TRP A 14 0.26 0.07 6.49
N PHE A 15 1.54 0.04 6.85
CA PHE A 15 2.44 1.18 6.73
C PHE A 15 3.23 1.04 5.43
N THR A 16 3.23 2.06 4.59
CA THR A 16 3.98 2.07 3.33
C THR A 16 4.97 3.22 3.28
N ASP A 17 6.13 2.96 2.68
CA ASP A 17 7.18 3.93 2.42
C ASP A 17 7.84 3.63 1.07
N GLY A 18 8.23 4.68 0.37
CA GLY A 18 8.90 4.64 -0.91
C GLY A 18 10.10 5.58 -0.91
N SER A 19 11.28 5.06 -1.28
CA SER A 19 12.50 5.85 -1.32
C SER A 19 13.15 5.85 -2.70
N SER A 20 13.74 6.99 -3.06
CA SER A 20 14.55 7.16 -4.26
C SER A 20 15.72 8.09 -3.95
N PHE A 21 16.95 7.59 -4.04
CA PHE A 21 18.17 8.37 -3.79
C PHE A 21 19.30 7.93 -4.72
N TYR A 22 20.32 8.78 -4.87
CA TYR A 22 21.56 8.40 -5.57
C TYR A 22 22.59 7.92 -4.55
N HIS A 23 23.17 6.76 -4.82
CA HIS A 23 24.25 6.19 -4.02
C HIS A 23 25.41 5.81 -4.93
N MET A 24 26.58 6.41 -4.71
CA MET A 24 27.78 6.17 -5.53
C MET A 24 27.51 6.35 -7.03
N GLY A 25 26.82 7.43 -7.42
CA GLY A 25 26.45 7.72 -8.81
C GLY A 25 25.36 6.82 -9.41
N ASN A 26 24.89 5.82 -8.67
CA ASN A 26 23.85 4.91 -9.13
C ASN A 26 22.53 5.21 -8.41
N PRO A 27 21.42 5.32 -9.13
CA PRO A 27 20.14 5.51 -8.47
C PRO A 27 19.68 4.23 -7.76
N ARG A 28 19.35 4.36 -6.47
CA ARG A 28 18.73 3.32 -5.64
C ARG A 28 17.29 3.69 -5.36
N ARG A 29 16.41 2.71 -5.54
CA ARG A 29 14.96 2.89 -5.44
C ARG A 29 14.32 1.63 -4.92
N GLY A 30 13.35 1.81 -4.03
CA GLY A 30 12.57 0.69 -3.56
C GLY A 30 11.42 1.16 -2.71
N TYR A 31 10.51 0.23 -2.48
CA TYR A 31 9.40 0.41 -1.58
C TYR A 31 9.46 -0.64 -0.48
N ARG A 32 8.77 -0.32 0.61
CA ARG A 32 8.46 -1.28 1.66
C ARG A 32 7.03 -1.05 2.16
N ALA A 33 6.33 -2.13 2.45
CA ALA A 33 5.05 -2.12 3.14
C ALA A 33 5.12 -3.10 4.31
N ILE A 34 4.60 -2.73 5.48
CA ILE A 34 4.55 -3.56 6.68
C ILE A 34 3.10 -3.71 7.13
N HIS A 35 2.64 -4.94 7.27
CA HIS A 35 1.33 -5.26 7.80
C HIS A 35 1.36 -5.15 9.33
N VAL A 36 0.44 -4.36 9.88
CA VAL A 36 0.48 -4.01 11.31
C VAL A 36 0.15 -5.19 12.22
N ASN A 37 -0.68 -6.12 11.75
CA ASN A 37 -1.21 -7.18 12.61
C ASN A 37 -0.23 -8.34 12.83
N ASP A 38 0.57 -8.68 11.83
CA ASP A 38 1.48 -9.85 11.85
C ASP A 38 2.94 -9.51 11.50
N GLY A 39 3.23 -8.26 11.12
CA GLY A 39 4.58 -7.82 10.74
C GLY A 39 5.04 -8.30 9.37
N GLU A 40 4.15 -8.88 8.55
CA GLU A 40 4.49 -9.27 7.20
C GLU A 40 4.99 -8.07 6.39
N THR A 41 6.02 -8.29 5.57
CA THR A 41 6.68 -7.21 4.83
C THR A 41 6.68 -7.50 3.34
N LEU A 42 6.17 -6.55 2.56
CA LEU A 42 6.31 -6.51 1.10
C LEU A 42 7.40 -5.51 0.75
N GLN A 43 8.33 -5.86 -0.13
CA GLN A 43 9.39 -4.95 -0.56
C GLN A 43 9.87 -5.27 -1.96
N GLY A 44 10.35 -4.27 -2.66
CA GLY A 44 10.84 -4.46 -4.02
C GLY A 44 11.42 -3.19 -4.65
N PRO A 45 12.00 -3.31 -5.85
CA PRO A 45 12.47 -2.17 -6.63
C PRO A 45 11.28 -1.35 -7.18
N ALA A 46 11.47 -0.05 -7.35
CA ALA A 46 10.45 0.84 -7.91
C ALA A 46 10.84 1.49 -9.25
N HIS A 47 9.90 1.49 -10.19
CA HIS A 47 10.00 2.11 -11.53
C HIS A 47 8.66 2.79 -11.89
N PRO A 48 8.64 3.99 -12.53
CA PRO A 48 9.78 4.84 -12.90
C PRO A 48 10.43 5.56 -11.70
N HIS A 49 11.44 6.37 -11.98
CA HIS A 49 12.53 6.76 -11.09
C HIS A 49 12.27 7.99 -10.20
N SER A 50 11.22 7.99 -9.39
CA SER A 50 10.97 9.06 -8.40
C SER A 50 10.60 8.47 -7.04
N ALA A 51 10.73 9.27 -5.97
CA ALA A 51 10.31 8.88 -4.63
C ALA A 51 8.78 8.62 -4.60
N GLN A 52 8.02 9.51 -5.24
CA GLN A 52 6.57 9.39 -5.37
C GLN A 52 6.17 8.11 -6.12
N ALA A 53 6.89 7.75 -7.18
CA ALA A 53 6.65 6.49 -7.89
C ALA A 53 6.96 5.26 -7.01
N ALA A 54 7.95 5.35 -6.11
CA ALA A 54 8.25 4.27 -5.17
C ALA A 54 7.13 4.08 -4.14
N GLU A 55 6.56 5.18 -3.63
CA GLU A 55 5.39 5.09 -2.74
C GLU A 55 4.18 4.49 -3.46
N VAL A 56 3.89 4.91 -4.70
CA VAL A 56 2.78 4.33 -5.48
C VAL A 56 2.98 2.82 -5.66
N GLN A 57 4.21 2.36 -5.89
CA GLN A 57 4.51 0.93 -5.97
C GLN A 57 4.29 0.22 -4.63
N ALA A 58 4.56 0.87 -3.50
CA ALA A 58 4.24 0.35 -2.18
C ALA A 58 2.74 0.09 -2.02
N VAL A 59 1.91 1.07 -2.41
CA VAL A 59 0.44 0.94 -2.37
C VAL A 59 -0.05 -0.16 -3.31
N ARG A 60 0.49 -0.23 -4.53
CA ARG A 60 0.13 -1.27 -5.50
C ARG A 60 0.48 -2.67 -5.01
N ALA A 61 1.60 -2.82 -4.30
CA ALA A 61 1.98 -4.09 -3.70
C ALA A 61 0.97 -4.52 -2.63
N VAL A 62 0.55 -3.61 -1.76
CA VAL A 62 -0.49 -3.89 -0.73
C VAL A 62 -1.81 -4.28 -1.39
N LEU A 63 -2.29 -3.50 -2.36
CA LEU A 63 -3.57 -3.77 -3.04
C LEU A 63 -3.54 -5.07 -3.87
N GLY A 64 -2.37 -5.47 -4.39
CA GLY A 64 -2.21 -6.73 -5.11
C GLY A 64 -2.04 -7.94 -4.18
N TYR A 65 -1.59 -7.73 -2.94
CA TYR A 65 -1.45 -8.76 -1.92
C TYR A 65 -2.78 -9.07 -1.24
N GLU A 66 -3.52 -8.02 -0.87
CA GLU A 66 -4.79 -8.15 -0.16
C GLU A 66 -5.91 -8.70 -1.04
N SER A 67 -6.85 -9.40 -0.41
CA SER A 67 -8.05 -9.85 -1.10
C SER A 67 -8.93 -8.66 -1.49
N TRP A 68 -9.68 -8.77 -2.59
CA TRP A 68 -10.57 -7.72 -3.08
C TRP A 68 -11.65 -7.30 -2.06
N ASP A 69 -12.00 -8.19 -1.13
CA ASP A 69 -13.00 -7.94 -0.09
C ASP A 69 -12.39 -7.38 1.21
N THR A 70 -11.07 -7.19 1.26
CA THR A 70 -10.36 -6.60 2.40
C THR A 70 -10.46 -5.07 2.32
N SER A 71 -10.96 -4.44 3.39
CA SER A 71 -10.82 -2.99 3.56
C SER A 71 -9.39 -2.67 3.99
N VAL A 72 -8.67 -1.85 3.21
CA VAL A 72 -7.27 -1.50 3.49
C VAL A 72 -7.16 -0.06 3.99
N THR A 73 -6.56 0.12 5.15
CA THR A 73 -6.05 1.42 5.60
C THR A 73 -4.55 1.46 5.33
N ASN A 74 -4.12 2.38 4.46
CA ASN A 74 -2.72 2.59 4.15
C ASN A 74 -2.23 3.92 4.74
N ASN A 75 -1.20 3.85 5.57
CA ASN A 75 -0.54 5.02 6.13
C ASN A 75 0.80 5.22 5.43
N THR A 76 0.98 6.40 4.82
CA THR A 76 2.20 6.84 4.13
C THR A 76 2.63 8.18 4.69
N ASP A 77 3.94 8.43 4.75
CA ASP A 77 4.54 9.68 5.20
C ASP A 77 4.55 10.78 4.13
N SER A 78 4.07 10.46 2.91
CA SER A 78 4.02 11.41 1.81
C SER A 78 2.67 12.12 1.68
N ASP A 79 2.73 13.45 1.73
CA ASP A 79 1.59 14.37 1.58
C ASP A 79 0.82 14.19 0.25
N SER A 80 1.44 13.54 -0.74
CA SER A 80 0.82 13.32 -2.05
C SER A 80 -0.17 12.14 -2.12
N GLN A 81 -0.26 11.32 -1.07
CA GLN A 81 -0.97 10.04 -1.10
C GLN A 81 -1.98 9.80 0.03
N SER A 82 -2.54 10.86 0.61
CA SER A 82 -3.64 10.76 1.58
C SER A 82 -4.94 10.27 0.92
N ASN A 83 -5.03 8.98 0.55
CA ASN A 83 -6.19 8.42 -0.13
C ASN A 83 -6.89 7.37 0.75
N HIS A 84 -8.13 7.67 1.10
CA HIS A 84 -9.09 6.68 1.58
C HIS A 84 -9.60 5.90 0.36
N CYS A 85 -8.96 4.79 0.02
CA CYS A 85 -9.36 3.97 -1.12
C CYS A 85 -10.51 3.04 -0.73
N VAL A 86 -11.72 3.32 -1.23
CA VAL A 86 -12.87 2.40 -1.18
C VAL A 86 -12.93 1.68 -2.52
N ALA A 87 -12.92 0.34 -2.52
CA ALA A 87 -13.11 -0.44 -3.74
C ALA A 87 -14.46 -0.07 -4.41
N PRO A 88 -14.51 0.06 -5.75
CA PRO A 88 -15.76 0.41 -6.43
C PRO A 88 -16.81 -0.68 -6.22
N PRO A 89 -18.11 -0.33 -6.09
CA PRO A 89 -19.17 -1.33 -5.97
C PRO A 89 -19.30 -2.11 -7.28
N LEU A 90 -19.55 -3.42 -7.15
CA LEU A 90 -19.91 -4.28 -8.26
C LEU A 90 -21.20 -3.76 -8.91
N VAL A 91 -21.14 -3.48 -10.22
CA VAL A 91 -22.33 -3.26 -11.04
C VAL A 91 -22.76 -4.64 -11.53
N GLU A 92 -23.97 -5.06 -11.14
CA GLU A 92 -24.65 -6.24 -11.68
C GLU A 92 -25.04 -6.05 -13.16
#